data_AF-A0A174DHI1-F1
#
_entry.id   AF-A0A174DHI1-F1
#
_cell.length_a   1.000
_cell.length_b   1.000
_cell.length_c   1.000
_cell.angle_alpha   90.00
_cell.angle_beta   90.00
_cell.angle_gamma   90.00
#
_symmetry.space_group_name_H-M   'P 1'
#
loop_
_entity.id
_entity.type
_entity.pdbx_description
1 polymer ?
#
loop_
_entity_poly.entity_id
_entity_poly.type
_entity_poly.pdbx_seq_one_letter_code
_entity_poly.pdbx_strand_id
1 'polypeptide(L)'
;MKINIYYGGRGLLDDPTLYVISRIENVLKELRVKVERYNIYEHKNEIATLPQTFKDVDGIILATTVEWLGIGGYMQQFLDACWLYGDKEKISNTYMQPIVMSTTYGEREAETTLCNAWEILGGLPCSGLCGYVEDITTFQLNKEYNLIIEKRAENLYRTISQKIKSLPTSNQAVKQSVLRTQQLNLTPQESEQLSKYVSDDTYVKQQKEDIEELATMFKDMLGQQASTDDMPYIKELEAHFIPLREFKACYSFNIEGIKNPLYIKVDEDKLDIHYGEEDIVDVYAKFSKSIMESIIDGHMTFQRAFMTGEMTAKGNFKTLRMLDQIFPF
;
A
#
# COMPACT_ATOMS: atom_id res chain seq x y z
N MET A 1 31.60 -21.49 -0.44
CA MET A 1 31.21 -20.10 -0.74
C MET A 1 29.69 -20.01 -0.70
N LYS A 2 29.13 -19.04 0.02
CA LYS A 2 27.70 -18.74 0.07
C LYS A 2 27.44 -17.34 -0.48
N ILE A 3 26.48 -17.23 -1.39
CA ILE A 3 26.03 -15.95 -1.95
C ILE A 3 24.53 -15.79 -1.76
N ASN A 4 24.11 -14.67 -1.17
CA ASN A 4 22.68 -14.33 -1.08
C ASN A 4 22.30 -13.33 -2.17
N ILE A 5 21.14 -13.51 -2.80
CA ILE A 5 20.58 -12.57 -3.77
C ILE A 5 19.39 -11.87 -3.13
N TYR A 6 19.39 -10.55 -3.07
CA TYR A 6 18.25 -9.74 -2.62
C TYR A 6 17.67 -9.02 -3.82
N TYR A 7 16.44 -9.38 -4.17
CA TYR A 7 15.72 -8.78 -5.29
C TYR A 7 14.66 -7.81 -4.76
N GLY A 8 14.84 -6.52 -5.08
CA GLY A 8 13.99 -5.41 -4.63
C GLY A 8 12.95 -4.93 -5.65
N GLY A 9 12.79 -5.63 -6.78
CA GLY A 9 11.70 -5.36 -7.71
C GLY A 9 10.36 -5.92 -7.23
N ARG A 10 9.32 -5.78 -8.06
CA ARG A 10 7.93 -6.12 -7.68
C ARG A 10 7.53 -7.58 -7.99
N GLY A 11 8.39 -8.35 -8.64
CA GLY A 11 8.08 -9.74 -9.03
C GLY A 11 7.16 -9.85 -10.24
N LEU A 12 7.17 -8.84 -11.13
CA LEU A 12 6.42 -8.92 -12.39
C LEU A 12 6.99 -10.03 -13.28
N LEU A 13 6.13 -10.77 -13.97
CA LEU A 13 6.53 -11.95 -14.74
C LEU A 13 7.55 -11.62 -15.84
N ASP A 14 7.38 -10.45 -16.47
CA ASP A 14 8.24 -9.96 -17.55
C ASP A 14 9.39 -9.06 -17.05
N ASP A 15 9.72 -9.13 -15.77
CA ASP A 15 10.80 -8.32 -15.20
C ASP A 15 12.19 -8.79 -15.73
N PRO A 16 12.96 -7.91 -16.40
CA PRO A 16 14.27 -8.27 -16.95
C PRO A 16 15.31 -8.64 -15.89
N THR A 17 15.27 -8.02 -14.72
CA THR A 17 16.18 -8.32 -13.61
C THR A 17 15.99 -9.74 -13.12
N LEU A 18 14.74 -10.23 -13.06
CA LEU A 18 14.43 -11.62 -12.66
C LEU A 18 15.12 -12.63 -13.57
N TYR A 19 15.12 -12.38 -14.88
CA TYR A 19 15.83 -13.21 -15.84
C TYR A 19 17.34 -13.19 -15.59
N VAL A 20 17.93 -12.00 -15.45
CA VAL A 20 19.38 -11.83 -15.22
C VAL A 20 19.83 -12.56 -13.96
N ILE A 21 19.15 -12.35 -12.82
CA ILE A 21 19.54 -13.01 -11.56
C ILE A 21 19.35 -14.52 -11.61
N SER A 22 18.33 -15.02 -12.33
CA SER A 22 18.12 -16.46 -12.49
C SER A 22 19.25 -17.11 -13.30
N ARG A 23 19.73 -16.43 -14.35
CA ARG A 23 20.91 -16.86 -15.12
C ARG A 23 22.16 -16.87 -14.25
N ILE A 24 22.40 -15.81 -13.49
CA ILE A 24 23.56 -15.71 -12.59
C ILE A 24 23.51 -16.79 -11.51
N GLU A 25 22.35 -17.01 -10.91
CA GLU A 25 22.12 -18.06 -9.93
C GLU A 25 22.48 -19.45 -10.49
N ASN A 26 22.09 -19.76 -11.73
CA ASN A 26 22.45 -21.01 -12.39
C ASN A 26 23.96 -21.16 -12.57
N VAL A 27 24.65 -20.13 -13.07
CA VAL A 27 26.12 -20.15 -13.24
C VAL A 27 26.82 -20.34 -11.90
N LEU A 28 26.38 -19.64 -10.85
CA LEU A 28 26.95 -19.79 -9.51
C LEU A 28 26.70 -21.19 -8.93
N LYS A 29 25.51 -21.77 -9.15
CA LYS A 29 25.20 -23.15 -8.76
C LYS A 29 26.09 -24.17 -9.48
N GLU A 30 26.35 -23.99 -10.78
CA GLU A 30 27.29 -24.82 -11.55
C GLU A 30 28.72 -24.76 -10.98
N LEU A 31 29.14 -23.59 -10.49
CA LEU A 31 30.40 -23.38 -9.78
C LEU A 31 30.38 -23.87 -8.32
N ARG A 32 29.35 -24.63 -7.90
CA ARG A 32 29.16 -25.19 -6.56
C ARG A 32 29.07 -24.15 -5.45
N VAL A 33 28.55 -22.97 -5.78
CA VAL A 33 28.24 -21.92 -4.80
C VAL A 33 26.88 -22.21 -4.18
N LYS A 34 26.76 -22.07 -2.85
CA LYS A 34 25.45 -22.09 -2.20
C LYS A 34 24.78 -20.75 -2.45
N VAL A 35 23.75 -20.72 -3.29
CA VAL A 35 22.97 -19.51 -3.59
C VAL A 35 21.64 -19.56 -2.86
N GLU A 36 21.28 -18.46 -2.20
CA GLU A 36 19.99 -18.28 -1.53
C GLU A 36 19.37 -16.96 -1.99
N ARG A 37 18.14 -17.00 -2.49
CA ARG A 37 17.49 -15.84 -3.07
C ARG A 37 16.32 -15.39 -2.20
N TYR A 38 16.34 -14.10 -1.86
CA TYR A 38 15.31 -13.40 -1.10
C TYR A 38 14.64 -12.39 -2.01
N ASN A 39 13.38 -12.66 -2.34
CA ASN A 39 12.52 -11.69 -2.99
C ASN A 39 11.98 -10.76 -1.90
N ILE A 40 12.48 -9.52 -1.82
CA ILE A 40 12.16 -8.63 -0.69
C ILE A 40 10.64 -8.35 -0.62
N TYR A 41 9.96 -8.33 -1.77
CA TYR A 41 8.52 -8.18 -1.84
C TYR A 41 7.72 -9.35 -1.23
N GLU A 42 8.32 -10.52 -1.03
CA GLU A 42 7.70 -11.65 -0.31
C GLU A 42 7.89 -11.52 1.20
N HIS A 43 8.92 -10.79 1.63
CA HIS A 43 9.29 -10.58 3.03
C HIS A 43 8.94 -9.18 3.56
N LYS A 44 7.85 -8.55 3.09
CA LYS A 44 7.54 -7.14 3.39
C LYS A 44 7.45 -6.84 4.90
N ASN A 45 6.94 -7.78 5.68
CA ASN A 45 6.82 -7.66 7.14
C ASN A 45 8.12 -8.04 7.87
N GLU A 46 9.07 -8.65 7.16
CA GLU A 46 10.29 -9.23 7.73
C GLU A 46 11.56 -8.55 7.16
N ILE A 47 11.43 -7.44 6.42
CA ILE A 47 12.58 -6.75 5.82
C ILE A 47 13.62 -6.37 6.88
N ALA A 48 13.17 -6.00 8.09
CA ALA A 48 14.03 -5.65 9.21
C ALA A 48 14.97 -6.80 9.66
N THR A 49 14.59 -8.06 9.39
CA THR A 49 15.31 -9.25 9.85
C THR A 49 16.19 -9.87 8.76
N LEU A 50 15.96 -9.51 7.49
CA LEU A 50 16.80 -9.94 6.37
C LEU A 50 18.32 -9.68 6.57
N PRO A 51 18.78 -8.59 7.20
CA PRO A 51 20.21 -8.42 7.49
C PRO A 51 20.83 -9.55 8.33
N GLN A 52 20.04 -10.26 9.13
CA GLN A 52 20.52 -11.41 9.92
C GLN A 52 20.96 -12.58 9.04
N THR A 53 20.41 -12.66 7.81
CA THR A 53 20.74 -13.71 6.85
C THR A 53 22.17 -13.59 6.28
N PHE A 54 22.88 -12.49 6.57
CA PHE A 54 24.32 -12.31 6.29
C PHE A 54 25.22 -13.26 7.08
N LYS A 55 24.66 -14.04 8.02
CA LYS A 55 25.40 -15.09 8.72
C LYS A 55 25.98 -16.09 7.72
N ASP A 56 27.30 -16.24 7.76
CA ASP A 56 28.09 -17.14 6.91
C ASP A 56 27.96 -16.87 5.39
N VAL A 57 27.78 -15.60 5.00
CA VAL A 57 27.69 -15.17 3.61
C VAL A 57 29.01 -14.53 3.17
N ASP A 58 29.59 -15.01 2.06
CA ASP A 58 30.84 -14.49 1.51
C ASP A 58 30.59 -13.31 0.54
N GLY A 59 29.41 -13.29 -0.08
CA GLY A 59 29.01 -12.20 -0.96
C GLY A 59 27.50 -12.10 -1.15
N ILE A 60 27.05 -10.95 -1.61
CA ILE A 60 25.65 -10.69 -1.89
C ILE A 60 25.46 -10.11 -3.29
N ILE A 61 24.27 -10.26 -3.82
CA ILE A 61 23.83 -9.60 -5.04
C ILE A 61 22.63 -8.71 -4.67
N LEU A 62 22.75 -7.42 -4.93
CA LEU A 62 21.64 -6.47 -4.80
C LEU A 62 21.04 -6.26 -6.19
N ALA A 63 19.82 -6.75 -6.39
CA ALA A 63 19.16 -6.72 -7.67
C ALA A 63 17.89 -5.86 -7.62
N THR A 64 17.74 -4.93 -8.55
CA THR A 64 16.51 -4.13 -8.64
C THR A 64 16.17 -3.74 -10.08
N THR A 65 14.91 -3.42 -10.31
CA THR A 65 14.40 -2.98 -11.61
C THR A 65 13.97 -1.53 -11.51
N VAL A 66 14.52 -0.68 -12.37
CA VAL A 66 14.16 0.73 -12.44
C VAL A 66 12.96 0.88 -13.37
N GLU A 67 11.80 1.16 -12.77
CA GLU A 67 10.55 1.42 -13.48
C GLU A 67 10.26 2.92 -13.63
N TRP A 68 10.72 3.72 -12.66
CA TRP A 68 10.57 5.18 -12.66
C TRP A 68 11.87 5.89 -12.28
N LEU A 69 12.28 5.77 -11.01
CA LEU A 69 13.48 6.45 -10.52
C LEU A 69 14.08 5.72 -9.32
N GLY A 70 15.40 5.56 -9.34
CA GLY A 70 16.16 5.01 -8.22
C GLY A 70 15.97 3.51 -8.04
N ILE A 71 16.36 3.03 -6.85
CA ILE A 71 16.50 1.60 -6.56
C ILE A 71 15.21 0.91 -6.10
N GLY A 72 14.10 1.65 -6.00
CA GLY A 72 12.81 1.14 -5.52
C GLY A 72 12.68 1.08 -4.00
N GLY A 73 11.43 1.12 -3.52
CA GLY A 73 11.11 1.22 -2.09
C GLY A 73 11.55 0.00 -1.27
N TYR A 74 11.37 -1.22 -1.78
CA TYR A 74 11.78 -2.43 -1.07
C TYR A 74 13.30 -2.51 -0.90
N MET A 75 14.07 -2.18 -1.94
CA MET A 75 15.53 -2.16 -1.84
C MET A 75 16.00 -1.06 -0.90
N GLN A 76 15.38 0.13 -0.93
CA GLN A 76 15.68 1.21 0.01
C GLN A 76 15.43 0.77 1.46
N GLN A 77 14.26 0.21 1.75
CA GLN A 77 13.92 -0.29 3.10
C GLN A 77 14.88 -1.39 3.57
N PHE A 78 15.33 -2.27 2.67
CA PHE A 78 16.32 -3.29 2.99
C PHE A 78 17.69 -2.68 3.32
N LEU A 79 18.14 -1.68 2.56
CA LEU A 79 19.39 -0.97 2.86
C LEU A 79 19.31 -0.18 4.18
N ASP A 80 18.17 0.42 4.48
CA ASP A 80 17.90 1.08 5.76
C ASP A 80 17.92 0.06 6.91
N ALA A 81 17.34 -1.13 6.72
CA ALA A 81 17.44 -2.23 7.68
C ALA A 81 18.89 -2.71 7.86
N CYS A 82 19.68 -2.80 6.79
CA CYS A 82 21.11 -3.09 6.88
C CYS A 82 21.86 -2.00 7.64
N TRP A 83 21.44 -0.74 7.51
CA TRP A 83 22.01 0.36 8.27
C TRP A 83 21.73 0.23 9.77
N LEU A 84 20.48 -0.05 10.15
CA LEU A 84 20.03 -0.10 11.54
C LEU A 84 20.39 -1.40 12.27
N TYR A 85 20.17 -2.54 11.63
CA TYR A 85 20.22 -3.87 12.26
C TYR A 85 21.35 -4.77 11.72
N GLY A 86 21.99 -4.37 10.63
CA GLY A 86 23.07 -5.14 10.01
C GLY A 86 24.35 -5.14 10.82
N ASP A 87 24.92 -6.33 11.02
CA ASP A 87 26.24 -6.54 11.64
C ASP A 87 27.36 -5.94 10.76
N LYS A 88 27.93 -4.82 11.21
CA LYS A 88 28.93 -4.06 10.45
C LYS A 88 30.25 -4.81 10.26
N GLU A 89 30.62 -5.67 11.21
CA GLU A 89 31.84 -6.47 11.10
C GLU A 89 31.70 -7.49 9.96
N LYS A 90 30.55 -8.15 9.88
CA LYS A 90 30.24 -9.06 8.76
C LYS A 90 30.15 -8.33 7.44
N ILE A 91 29.40 -7.22 7.39
CA ILE A 91 29.26 -6.42 6.17
C ILE A 91 30.63 -5.98 5.65
N SER A 92 31.57 -5.61 6.52
CA SER A 92 32.92 -5.18 6.13
C SER A 92 33.75 -6.21 5.36
N ASN A 93 33.40 -7.49 5.51
CA ASN A 93 34.03 -8.61 4.81
C ASN A 93 33.15 -9.18 3.69
N THR A 94 31.98 -8.59 3.43
CA THR A 94 31.01 -9.09 2.47
C THR A 94 31.13 -8.33 1.14
N TYR A 95 31.39 -9.09 0.07
CA TYR A 95 31.38 -8.58 -1.30
C TYR A 95 29.95 -8.33 -1.80
N MET A 96 29.72 -7.29 -2.58
CA MET A 96 28.39 -7.00 -3.15
C MET A 96 28.49 -6.72 -4.65
N GLN A 97 27.68 -7.41 -5.45
CA GLN A 97 27.50 -7.09 -6.87
C GLN A 97 26.13 -6.45 -7.09
N PRO A 98 26.06 -5.23 -7.63
CA PRO A 98 24.79 -4.62 -8.00
C PRO A 98 24.34 -5.11 -9.38
N ILE A 99 23.06 -5.40 -9.51
CA ILE A 99 22.41 -5.79 -10.77
C ILE A 99 21.18 -4.92 -10.96
N VAL A 100 21.16 -4.13 -12.04
CA VAL A 100 20.08 -3.18 -12.25
C VAL A 100 19.61 -3.20 -13.70
N MET A 101 18.38 -3.65 -13.93
CA MET A 101 17.77 -3.51 -15.25
C MET A 101 16.76 -2.35 -15.25
N SER A 102 16.53 -1.74 -16.40
CA SER A 102 15.48 -0.73 -16.59
C SER A 102 14.62 -1.08 -17.79
N THR A 103 13.34 -0.74 -17.73
CA THR A 103 12.44 -0.72 -18.90
C THR A 103 12.26 0.71 -19.42
N THR A 104 12.91 1.68 -18.79
CA THR A 104 12.88 3.10 -19.15
C THR A 104 14.30 3.68 -19.15
N TYR A 105 14.75 4.25 -18.03
CA TYR A 105 16.07 4.87 -17.86
C TYR A 105 16.47 4.83 -16.38
N GLY A 106 17.70 5.25 -16.07
CA GLY A 106 18.16 5.46 -14.69
C GLY A 106 18.88 4.26 -14.06
N GLU A 107 19.16 3.21 -14.83
CA GLU A 107 19.83 2.00 -14.35
C GLU A 107 21.26 2.26 -13.87
N ARG A 108 21.96 3.22 -14.49
CA ARG A 108 23.35 3.56 -14.12
C ARG A 108 23.41 4.30 -12.80
N GLU A 109 22.48 5.23 -12.58
CA GLU A 109 22.32 5.97 -11.32
C GLU A 109 21.92 5.04 -10.19
N ALA A 110 21.00 4.11 -10.46
CA ALA A 110 20.59 3.10 -9.49
C ALA A 110 21.73 2.12 -9.15
N GLU A 111 22.52 1.65 -10.12
CA GLU A 111 23.72 0.82 -9.87
C GLU A 111 24.71 1.58 -8.97
N THR A 112 24.99 2.84 -9.30
CA THR A 112 25.87 3.71 -8.52
C THR A 112 25.33 3.92 -7.10
N THR A 113 24.01 4.05 -6.95
CA THR A 113 23.35 4.19 -5.64
C THR A 113 23.54 2.94 -4.79
N LEU A 114 23.39 1.74 -5.37
CA LEU A 114 23.63 0.48 -4.66
C LEU A 114 25.10 0.33 -4.22
N CYS A 115 26.05 0.66 -5.11
CA CYS A 115 27.48 0.70 -4.77
C CYS A 115 27.75 1.63 -3.59
N ASN A 116 27.31 2.88 -3.69
CA ASN A 116 27.52 3.89 -2.65
C ASN A 116 26.89 3.48 -1.32
N ALA A 117 25.65 2.96 -1.34
CA ALA A 117 24.98 2.50 -0.14
C ALA A 117 25.76 1.37 0.55
N TRP A 118 26.27 0.40 -0.23
CA TRP A 118 27.04 -0.70 0.33
C TRP A 118 28.42 -0.27 0.86
N GLU A 119 29.09 0.67 0.18
CA GLU A 119 30.32 1.30 0.69
C GLU A 119 30.07 2.05 2.01
N ILE A 120 28.98 2.81 2.09
CA ILE A 120 28.57 3.52 3.29
C ILE A 120 28.19 2.55 4.40
N LEU A 121 27.66 1.36 4.08
CA LEU A 121 27.46 0.28 5.05
C LEU A 121 28.77 -0.37 5.49
N GLY A 122 29.85 -0.18 4.72
CA GLY A 122 31.22 -0.59 5.02
C GLY A 122 31.67 -1.82 4.25
N GLY A 123 30.84 -2.35 3.34
CA GLY A 123 31.17 -3.56 2.58
C GLY A 123 31.99 -3.30 1.32
N LEU A 124 32.17 -4.37 0.53
CA LEU A 124 33.09 -4.40 -0.60
C LEU A 124 32.32 -4.46 -1.92
N PRO A 125 31.98 -3.32 -2.56
CA PRO A 125 31.32 -3.33 -3.86
C PRO A 125 32.22 -3.94 -4.94
N CYS A 126 31.61 -4.73 -5.81
CA CYS A 126 32.23 -5.38 -6.95
C CYS A 126 31.69 -4.79 -8.25
N SER A 127 32.30 -5.16 -9.37
CA SER A 127 31.80 -4.73 -10.68
C SER A 127 30.41 -5.32 -10.94
N GLY A 128 29.43 -4.43 -11.06
CA GLY A 128 28.03 -4.75 -11.30
C GLY A 128 27.68 -5.04 -12.75
N LEU A 129 26.38 -5.09 -13.00
CA LEU A 129 25.77 -5.17 -14.32
C LEU A 129 24.53 -4.29 -14.35
N CYS A 130 24.50 -3.30 -15.25
CA CYS A 130 23.30 -2.54 -15.55
C CYS A 130 22.93 -2.61 -17.03
N GLY A 131 21.64 -2.50 -17.36
CA GLY A 131 21.19 -2.52 -18.75
C GLY A 131 19.73 -2.12 -18.92
N TYR A 132 19.45 -1.49 -20.06
CA TYR A 132 18.10 -1.20 -20.53
C TYR A 132 17.56 -2.39 -21.34
N VAL A 133 16.32 -2.78 -21.08
CA VAL A 133 15.62 -3.86 -21.78
C VAL A 133 14.27 -3.36 -22.27
N GLU A 134 14.17 -3.18 -23.58
CA GLU A 134 12.92 -2.78 -24.26
C GLU A 134 11.96 -3.97 -24.42
N ASP A 135 12.47 -5.10 -24.91
CA ASP A 135 11.72 -6.34 -25.08
C ASP A 135 12.46 -7.50 -24.41
N ILE A 136 11.79 -8.09 -23.41
CA ILE A 136 12.32 -9.22 -22.66
C ILE A 136 12.57 -10.44 -23.54
N THR A 137 11.73 -10.68 -24.56
CA THR A 137 11.85 -11.87 -25.41
C THR A 137 13.14 -11.82 -26.22
N THR A 138 13.39 -10.70 -26.88
CA THR A 138 14.63 -10.45 -27.63
C THR A 138 15.85 -10.50 -26.73
N PHE A 139 15.75 -9.95 -25.53
CA PHE A 139 16.84 -9.97 -24.54
C PHE A 139 17.21 -11.40 -24.14
N GLN A 140 16.23 -12.25 -23.84
CA GLN A 140 16.45 -13.65 -23.45
C GLN A 140 17.07 -14.49 -24.58
N LEU A 141 16.64 -14.26 -25.83
CA LEU A 141 17.14 -14.98 -27.00
C LEU A 141 18.54 -14.54 -27.45
N ASN A 142 19.02 -13.37 -27.00
CA ASN A 142 20.32 -12.85 -27.41
C ASN A 142 21.48 -13.57 -26.70
N LYS A 143 22.25 -14.35 -27.48
CA LYS A 143 23.40 -15.12 -26.97
C LYS A 143 24.53 -14.25 -26.44
N GLU A 144 24.75 -13.06 -27.01
CA GLU A 144 25.83 -12.17 -26.57
C GLU A 144 25.51 -11.55 -25.22
N TYR A 145 24.26 -11.15 -24.99
CA TYR A 145 23.81 -10.65 -23.68
C TYR A 145 23.90 -11.72 -22.61
N ASN A 146 23.49 -12.96 -22.93
CA ASN A 146 23.64 -14.09 -22.02
C ASN A 146 25.11 -14.33 -21.64
N LEU A 147 26.03 -14.26 -22.61
CA LEU A 147 27.47 -14.38 -22.34
C LEU A 147 28.00 -13.26 -21.43
N ILE A 148 27.49 -12.03 -21.59
CA ILE A 148 27.85 -10.92 -20.70
C ILE A 148 27.40 -11.20 -19.27
N ILE A 149 26.16 -11.67 -19.09
CA ILE A 149 25.60 -12.03 -17.77
C ILE A 149 26.43 -13.14 -17.11
N GLU A 150 26.76 -14.20 -17.85
CA GLU A 150 27.58 -15.32 -17.36
C GLU A 150 28.97 -14.86 -16.91
N LYS A 151 29.65 -14.07 -17.74
CA LYS A 151 30.96 -13.49 -17.38
C LYS A 151 30.90 -12.62 -16.13
N ARG A 152 29.78 -11.95 -15.87
CA ARG A 152 29.58 -11.14 -14.65
C ARG A 152 29.43 -12.01 -13.41
N ALA A 153 28.72 -13.13 -13.50
CA ALA A 153 28.64 -14.13 -12.43
C ALA A 153 30.02 -14.74 -12.12
N GLU A 154 30.76 -15.15 -13.15
CA GLU A 154 32.11 -15.69 -12.99
C GLU A 154 33.08 -14.69 -12.35
N ASN A 155 32.96 -13.40 -12.73
CA ASN A 155 33.79 -12.35 -12.14
C ASN A 155 33.50 -12.18 -10.65
N LEU A 156 32.23 -12.22 -10.24
CA LEU A 156 31.85 -12.22 -8.83
C LEU A 156 32.47 -13.42 -8.09
N TYR A 157 32.29 -14.62 -8.64
CA TYR A 157 32.87 -15.84 -8.07
C TYR A 157 34.37 -15.72 -7.86
N ARG A 158 35.09 -15.26 -8.90
CA ARG A 158 36.55 -15.09 -8.86
C ARG A 158 36.97 -14.06 -7.83
N THR A 159 36.26 -12.93 -7.77
CA THR A 159 36.56 -11.82 -6.84
C THR A 159 36.47 -12.28 -5.39
N ILE A 160 35.41 -13.01 -5.04
CA ILE A 160 35.21 -13.54 -3.69
C ILE A 160 36.22 -14.65 -3.39
N SER A 161 36.37 -15.62 -4.31
CA SER A 161 37.24 -16.79 -4.10
C SER A 161 38.72 -16.40 -3.91
N GLN A 162 39.17 -15.36 -4.61
CA GLN A 162 40.54 -14.85 -4.52
C GLN A 162 40.70 -13.78 -3.42
N LYS A 163 39.61 -13.39 -2.75
CA LYS A 163 39.58 -12.29 -1.76
C LYS A 163 40.26 -11.02 -2.30
N ILE A 164 39.91 -10.65 -3.53
CA ILE A 164 40.50 -9.47 -4.19
C ILE A 164 40.19 -8.25 -3.34
N LYS A 165 41.22 -7.47 -3.00
CA LYS A 165 41.09 -6.24 -2.23
C LYS A 165 40.76 -5.08 -3.17
N SER A 166 39.80 -4.24 -2.78
CA SER A 166 39.57 -2.95 -3.41
C SER A 166 40.48 -1.89 -2.81
N LEU A 167 40.76 -0.84 -3.58
CA LEU A 167 41.39 0.36 -3.04
C LEU A 167 40.41 1.07 -2.09
N PRO A 168 40.91 1.76 -1.03
CA PRO A 168 40.04 2.49 -0.11
C PRO A 168 39.35 3.65 -0.85
N THR A 169 38.04 3.79 -0.66
CA THR A 169 37.27 4.92 -1.22
C THR A 169 37.06 6.03 -0.19
N SER A 170 36.74 7.24 -0.66
CA SER A 170 36.47 8.39 0.22
C SER A 170 35.34 8.12 1.21
N ASN A 171 34.28 7.43 0.77
CA ASN A 171 33.17 7.01 1.63
C ASN A 171 33.63 6.11 2.77
N GLN A 172 34.53 5.15 2.49
CA GLN A 172 35.11 4.28 3.51
C GLN A 172 36.02 5.04 4.50
N ALA A 173 36.78 6.03 4.01
CA ALA A 173 37.68 6.83 4.86
C ALA A 173 36.92 7.80 5.80
N VAL A 174 35.78 8.35 5.37
CA VAL A 174 34.97 9.25 6.20
C VAL A 174 34.25 8.50 7.33
N LYS A 175 33.87 7.23 7.14
CA LYS A 175 33.31 6.40 8.23
C LYS A 175 34.25 6.30 9.44
N GLN A 176 35.56 6.21 9.20
CA GLN A 176 36.55 6.09 10.27
C GLN A 176 36.70 7.38 11.10
N SER A 177 36.34 8.53 10.55
CA SER A 177 36.59 9.84 11.18
C SER A 177 35.35 10.54 11.73
N VAL A 178 34.14 10.27 11.22
CA VAL A 178 32.96 11.13 11.48
C VAL A 178 31.74 10.41 12.10
N LEU A 179 31.64 9.07 12.04
CA LEU A 179 30.48 8.35 12.61
C LEU A 179 30.53 8.32 14.15
N ARG A 180 30.05 9.40 14.77
CA ARG A 180 29.60 9.47 16.18
C ARG A 180 28.09 9.26 16.26
N THR A 181 27.52 8.30 15.54
CA THR A 181 26.17 7.85 15.86
C THR A 181 26.26 7.04 17.13
N GLN A 182 25.47 7.39 18.15
CA GLN A 182 25.27 6.51 19.32
C GLN A 182 24.80 5.17 18.76
N GLN A 183 25.70 4.19 18.67
CA GLN A 183 25.33 2.84 18.35
C GLN A 183 24.34 2.42 19.44
N LEU A 184 23.11 2.12 19.07
CA LEU A 184 22.30 1.22 19.85
C LEU A 184 23.07 -0.11 19.84
N ASN A 185 23.94 -0.28 20.83
CA ASN A 185 24.65 -1.54 21.06
C ASN A 185 23.64 -2.52 21.64
N LEU A 186 22.69 -2.93 20.79
CA LEU A 186 21.80 -4.04 21.08
C LEU A 186 22.65 -5.29 21.07
N THR A 187 22.63 -6.02 22.16
CA THR A 187 23.22 -7.36 22.23
C THR A 187 22.59 -8.23 21.13
N PRO A 188 23.27 -9.29 20.64
CA PRO A 188 22.69 -10.21 19.67
C PRO A 188 21.30 -10.74 20.08
N GLN A 189 21.08 -10.89 21.39
CA GLN A 189 19.80 -11.26 21.99
C GLN A 189 18.73 -10.18 21.86
N GLU A 190 19.07 -8.90 22.05
CA GLU A 190 18.15 -7.77 21.87
C GLU A 190 17.83 -7.50 20.39
N SER A 191 18.81 -7.71 19.49
CA SER A 191 18.59 -7.63 18.05
C SER A 191 17.70 -8.77 17.55
N GLU A 192 17.91 -10.00 18.04
CA GLU A 192 17.02 -11.14 17.77
C GLU A 192 15.61 -10.91 18.36
N GLN A 193 15.49 -10.36 19.57
CA GLN A 193 14.19 -10.04 20.18
C GLN A 193 13.44 -8.95 19.41
N LEU A 194 14.09 -7.83 19.07
CA LEU A 194 13.48 -6.76 18.26
C LEU A 194 13.05 -7.26 16.89
N SER A 195 13.88 -8.10 16.27
CA SER A 195 13.56 -8.77 15.01
C SER A 195 12.36 -9.70 15.14
N LYS A 196 12.25 -10.41 16.28
CA LYS A 196 11.07 -11.21 16.61
C LYS A 196 9.82 -10.35 16.80
N TYR A 197 9.92 -9.21 17.48
CA TYR A 197 8.78 -8.28 17.68
C TYR A 197 8.35 -7.55 16.40
N VAL A 198 9.27 -7.31 15.46
CA VAL A 198 8.96 -6.71 14.16
C VAL A 198 8.44 -7.75 13.16
N SER A 199 8.88 -9.00 13.26
CA SER A 199 8.43 -10.12 12.43
C SER A 199 7.32 -10.99 13.04
N ASP A 200 6.84 -10.69 14.25
CA ASP A 200 5.74 -11.44 14.85
C ASP A 200 4.44 -11.04 14.13
N ASP A 201 4.13 -11.79 13.08
CA ASP A 201 2.81 -11.88 12.49
C ASP A 201 1.75 -12.21 13.56
N THR A 202 2.11 -12.66 14.77
CA THR A 202 1.17 -12.76 15.90
C THR A 202 0.74 -11.40 16.43
N TYR A 203 1.55 -10.34 16.37
CA TYR A 203 1.13 -8.99 16.77
C TYR A 203 0.25 -8.33 15.70
N VAL A 204 0.51 -8.62 14.41
CA VAL A 204 -0.36 -8.18 13.31
C VAL A 204 -1.64 -9.03 13.22
N LYS A 205 -1.58 -10.32 13.53
CA LYS A 205 -2.77 -11.18 13.66
C LYS A 205 -3.56 -10.84 14.92
N GLN A 206 -2.94 -10.60 16.07
CA GLN A 206 -3.61 -10.07 17.24
C GLN A 206 -4.15 -8.69 16.96
N GLN A 207 -3.45 -7.78 16.27
CA GLN A 207 -4.06 -6.51 15.87
C GLN A 207 -5.21 -6.70 14.88
N LYS A 208 -5.17 -7.70 13.99
CA LYS A 208 -6.28 -7.96 13.06
C LYS A 208 -7.47 -8.64 13.76
N GLU A 209 -7.21 -9.57 14.66
CA GLU A 209 -8.21 -10.23 15.52
C GLU A 209 -8.76 -9.23 16.54
N ASP A 210 -7.94 -8.36 17.10
CA ASP A 210 -8.33 -7.25 17.96
C ASP A 210 -9.05 -6.17 17.14
N ILE A 211 -8.69 -5.91 15.88
CA ILE A 211 -9.45 -5.02 14.99
C ILE A 211 -10.77 -5.69 14.59
N GLU A 212 -10.83 -7.00 14.40
CA GLU A 212 -12.07 -7.74 14.16
C GLU A 212 -12.93 -7.83 15.43
N GLU A 213 -12.36 -8.04 16.60
CA GLU A 213 -13.02 -8.01 17.90
C GLU A 213 -13.46 -6.59 18.22
N LEU A 214 -12.63 -5.58 17.99
CA LEU A 214 -13.01 -4.16 18.10
C LEU A 214 -14.07 -3.83 17.05
N ALA A 215 -14.02 -4.33 15.82
CA ALA A 215 -15.06 -4.10 14.81
C ALA A 215 -16.36 -4.81 15.16
N THR A 216 -16.30 -5.98 15.80
CA THR A 216 -17.45 -6.74 16.29
C THR A 216 -18.02 -6.08 17.55
N MET A 217 -17.17 -5.61 18.45
CA MET A 217 -17.50 -4.82 19.63
C MET A 217 -17.99 -3.42 19.26
N PHE A 218 -17.47 -2.81 18.20
CA PHE A 218 -17.99 -1.57 17.59
C PHE A 218 -19.31 -1.85 16.88
N LYS A 219 -19.52 -3.02 16.26
CA LYS A 219 -20.84 -3.43 15.72
C LYS A 219 -21.86 -3.65 16.82
N ASP A 220 -21.47 -4.28 17.91
CA ASP A 220 -22.32 -4.55 19.07
C ASP A 220 -22.56 -3.27 19.89
N MET A 221 -21.58 -2.38 20.00
CA MET A 221 -21.72 -1.05 20.59
C MET A 221 -22.48 -0.08 19.68
N LEU A 222 -22.31 -0.13 18.35
CA LEU A 222 -23.16 0.58 17.37
C LEU A 222 -24.58 0.00 17.30
N GLY A 223 -24.77 -1.24 17.75
CA GLY A 223 -26.08 -1.83 17.99
C GLY A 223 -26.76 -1.32 19.28
N GLN A 224 -26.00 -0.69 20.20
CA GLN A 224 -26.49 -0.27 21.52
C GLN A 224 -26.32 1.23 21.83
N GLN A 225 -25.69 2.00 20.96
CA GLN A 225 -25.66 3.46 21.05
C GLN A 225 -26.17 4.07 19.74
N ALA A 226 -27.50 4.14 19.63
CA ALA A 226 -28.17 5.12 18.80
C ALA A 226 -27.91 6.52 19.41
N SER A 227 -26.68 7.02 19.23
CA SER A 227 -26.31 8.39 19.49
C SER A 227 -26.88 9.27 18.38
N THR A 228 -28.09 9.79 18.61
CA THR A 228 -28.68 11.13 18.35
C THR A 228 -28.11 12.12 17.31
N ASP A 229 -27.15 11.77 16.45
CA ASP A 229 -26.59 12.66 15.41
C ASP A 229 -26.72 12.10 13.97
N ASP A 230 -27.45 10.99 13.82
CA ASP A 230 -27.54 10.21 12.57
C ASP A 230 -28.81 10.50 11.74
N MET A 231 -29.48 11.64 11.96
CA MET A 231 -30.71 12.02 11.26
C MET A 231 -30.51 13.27 10.39
N PRO A 232 -29.82 13.17 9.24
CA PRO A 232 -29.69 14.30 8.32
C PRO A 232 -31.09 14.74 7.81
N TYR A 233 -31.26 16.01 7.43
CA TYR A 233 -32.46 16.55 6.77
C TYR A 233 -33.71 16.79 7.64
N ILE A 234 -33.83 16.20 8.85
CA ILE A 234 -34.99 16.47 9.73
C ILE A 234 -35.05 17.94 10.12
N LYS A 235 -33.92 18.51 10.58
CA LYS A 235 -33.84 19.90 11.02
C LYS A 235 -34.14 20.88 9.89
N GLU A 236 -33.65 20.60 8.69
CA GLU A 236 -33.86 21.43 7.50
C GLU A 236 -35.33 21.43 7.06
N LEU A 237 -36.00 20.26 7.09
CA LEU A 237 -37.42 20.12 6.78
C LEU A 237 -38.30 20.76 7.85
N GLU A 238 -38.02 20.54 9.14
CA GLU A 238 -38.75 21.20 10.23
C GLU A 238 -38.65 22.73 10.15
N ALA A 239 -37.48 23.26 9.79
CA ALA A 239 -37.26 24.70 9.69
C ALA A 239 -38.05 25.38 8.56
N HIS A 240 -38.35 24.66 7.47
CA HIS A 240 -39.05 25.19 6.30
C HIS A 240 -40.51 24.75 6.20
N PHE A 241 -41.04 24.07 7.22
CA PHE A 241 -42.42 23.62 7.20
C PHE A 241 -43.42 24.79 7.31
N ILE A 242 -44.31 24.89 6.33
CA ILE A 242 -45.47 25.80 6.37
C ILE A 242 -46.75 24.96 6.48
N PRO A 243 -47.51 25.11 7.58
CA PRO A 243 -48.74 24.34 7.78
C PRO A 243 -49.81 24.77 6.77
N LEU A 244 -50.55 23.78 6.26
CA LEU A 244 -51.65 24.00 5.32
C LEU A 244 -52.96 23.48 5.92
N ARG A 245 -53.93 24.37 6.12
CA ARG A 245 -55.23 24.03 6.69
C ARG A 245 -55.96 23.01 5.81
N GLU A 246 -56.59 22.02 6.46
CA GLU A 246 -57.32 20.90 5.83
C GLU A 246 -56.44 19.93 5.01
N PHE A 247 -55.13 19.87 5.28
CA PHE A 247 -54.22 18.93 4.61
C PHE A 247 -53.71 17.85 5.56
N LYS A 248 -53.89 16.57 5.17
CA LYS A 248 -53.34 15.41 5.87
C LYS A 248 -52.71 14.48 4.85
N ALA A 249 -51.44 14.13 5.07
CA ALA A 249 -50.73 13.18 4.21
C ALA A 249 -49.53 12.56 4.94
N CYS A 250 -49.26 11.30 4.62
CA CYS A 250 -48.11 10.54 5.10
C CYS A 250 -47.19 10.19 3.93
N TYR A 251 -45.92 10.55 4.02
CA TYR A 251 -44.90 10.30 3.01
C TYR A 251 -43.79 9.43 3.55
N SER A 252 -43.24 8.57 2.70
CA SER A 252 -42.04 7.79 3.00
C SER A 252 -41.01 8.02 1.91
N PHE A 253 -39.88 8.64 2.26
CA PHE A 253 -38.77 8.90 1.34
C PHE A 253 -37.66 7.87 1.54
N ASN A 254 -37.40 7.09 0.51
CA ASN A 254 -36.28 6.17 0.43
C ASN A 254 -35.12 6.87 -0.30
N ILE A 255 -34.20 7.41 0.49
CA ILE A 255 -33.04 8.16 -0.01
C ILE A 255 -31.86 7.21 -0.14
N GLU A 256 -31.28 7.12 -1.34
CA GLU A 256 -30.12 6.24 -1.57
C GLU A 256 -28.93 6.62 -0.66
N GLY A 257 -28.44 5.65 0.09
CA GLY A 257 -27.35 5.84 1.06
C GLY A 257 -27.80 5.99 2.51
N ILE A 258 -29.11 6.13 2.78
CA ILE A 258 -29.67 6.10 4.13
C ILE A 258 -30.34 4.75 4.37
N LYS A 259 -30.02 4.10 5.49
CA LYS A 259 -30.51 2.74 5.80
C LYS A 259 -32.02 2.68 6.03
N ASN A 260 -32.57 3.67 6.73
CA ASN A 260 -34.00 3.72 7.06
C ASN A 260 -34.69 4.79 6.20
N PRO A 261 -35.92 4.54 5.72
CA PRO A 261 -36.67 5.57 5.01
C PRO A 261 -37.05 6.71 5.96
N LEU A 262 -37.11 7.93 5.43
CA LEU A 262 -37.57 9.11 6.14
C LEU A 262 -39.09 9.19 6.03
N TYR A 263 -39.77 9.05 7.15
CA TYR A 263 -41.21 9.21 7.25
C TYR A 263 -41.56 10.67 7.58
N ILE A 264 -42.56 11.21 6.89
CA ILE A 264 -43.06 12.57 7.08
C ILE A 264 -44.58 12.48 7.16
N LYS A 265 -45.13 12.83 8.31
CA LYS A 265 -46.57 12.92 8.51
C LYS A 265 -46.99 14.35 8.77
N VAL A 266 -47.93 14.80 7.97
CA VAL A 266 -48.54 16.12 8.07
C VAL A 266 -49.99 15.93 8.48
N ASP A 267 -50.37 16.54 9.59
CA ASP A 267 -51.74 16.57 10.09
C ASP A 267 -52.12 18.01 10.45
N GLU A 268 -52.60 18.75 9.46
CA GLU A 268 -52.95 20.18 9.54
C GLU A 268 -51.77 21.05 10.01
N ASP A 269 -51.74 21.39 11.30
CA ASP A 269 -50.71 22.24 11.91
C ASP A 269 -49.56 21.42 12.54
N LYS A 270 -49.64 20.08 12.50
CA LYS A 270 -48.63 19.19 13.10
C LYS A 270 -47.80 18.49 12.04
N LEU A 271 -46.49 18.56 12.24
CA LEU A 271 -45.49 17.84 11.47
C LEU A 271 -44.80 16.82 12.38
N ASP A 272 -44.73 15.59 11.92
CA ASP A 272 -43.99 14.50 12.58
C ASP A 272 -43.03 13.89 11.54
N ILE A 273 -41.73 13.95 11.83
CA ILE A 273 -40.67 13.49 10.93
C ILE A 273 -39.75 12.57 11.70
N HIS A 274 -39.58 11.34 11.21
CA HIS A 274 -38.68 10.36 11.80
C HIS A 274 -38.14 9.38 10.77
N TYR A 275 -36.99 8.79 11.07
CA TYR A 275 -36.43 7.69 10.27
C TYR A 275 -37.01 6.35 10.75
N GLY A 276 -37.71 5.64 9.87
CA GLY A 276 -38.35 4.36 10.18
C GLY A 276 -39.36 3.95 9.12
N GLU A 277 -39.71 2.67 9.11
CA GLU A 277 -40.81 2.15 8.29
C GLU A 277 -42.12 2.26 9.09
N GLU A 278 -43.16 2.80 8.45
CA GLU A 278 -44.52 2.92 9.00
C GLU A 278 -45.50 2.26 8.03
N ASP A 279 -46.51 1.57 8.57
CA ASP A 279 -47.48 0.81 7.77
C ASP A 279 -48.44 1.72 6.96
N ILE A 280 -48.60 2.98 7.37
CA ILE A 280 -49.55 3.93 6.78
C ILE A 280 -48.80 5.05 6.06
N VAL A 281 -48.68 4.90 4.74
CA VAL A 281 -48.02 5.86 3.84
C VAL A 281 -48.91 6.09 2.61
N ASP A 282 -49.20 7.36 2.32
CA ASP A 282 -49.99 7.77 1.15
C ASP A 282 -49.14 7.86 -0.13
N VAL A 283 -47.85 8.20 0.02
CA VAL A 283 -46.89 8.29 -1.08
C VAL A 283 -45.52 7.79 -0.65
N TYR A 284 -45.03 6.80 -1.38
CA TYR A 284 -43.64 6.34 -1.31
C TYR A 284 -42.85 7.03 -2.41
N ALA A 285 -41.76 7.70 -2.06
CA ALA A 285 -40.83 8.30 -3.02
C ALA A 285 -39.43 7.70 -2.86
N LYS A 286 -38.73 7.47 -3.98
CA LYS A 286 -37.35 6.99 -4.00
C LYS A 286 -36.51 7.84 -4.95
N PHE A 287 -35.39 8.35 -4.44
CA PHE A 287 -34.47 9.23 -5.14
C PHE A 287 -33.08 9.20 -4.48
N SER A 288 -32.06 9.73 -5.16
CA SER A 288 -30.69 9.77 -4.65
C SER A 288 -30.47 10.90 -3.65
N LYS A 289 -29.40 10.80 -2.85
CA LYS A 289 -28.98 11.85 -1.91
C LYS A 289 -28.76 13.20 -2.59
N SER A 290 -28.18 13.21 -3.79
CA SER A 290 -27.91 14.44 -4.56
C SER A 290 -29.19 15.20 -4.95
N ILE A 291 -30.29 14.47 -5.17
CA ILE A 291 -31.60 15.07 -5.46
C ILE A 291 -32.18 15.68 -4.19
N MET A 292 -32.06 15.01 -3.04
CA MET A 292 -32.48 15.57 -1.75
C MET A 292 -31.77 16.89 -1.45
N GLU A 293 -30.45 16.92 -1.62
CA GLU A 293 -29.64 18.13 -1.41
C GLU A 293 -30.03 19.25 -2.38
N SER A 294 -30.24 18.91 -3.66
CA SER A 294 -30.69 19.90 -4.67
C SER A 294 -32.08 20.48 -4.38
N ILE A 295 -32.95 19.73 -3.69
CA ILE A 295 -34.27 20.20 -3.26
C ILE A 295 -34.15 21.11 -2.05
N ILE A 296 -33.36 20.72 -1.04
CA ILE A 296 -33.12 21.54 0.16
C ILE A 296 -32.42 22.86 -0.19
N ASP A 297 -31.53 22.85 -1.19
CA ASP A 297 -30.82 24.05 -1.69
C ASP A 297 -31.69 24.92 -2.62
N GLY A 298 -32.95 24.55 -2.88
CA GLY A 298 -33.90 25.32 -3.71
C GLY A 298 -33.63 25.28 -5.22
N HIS A 299 -32.69 24.44 -5.68
CA HIS A 299 -32.37 24.28 -7.10
C HIS A 299 -33.36 23.37 -7.84
N MET A 300 -34.13 22.57 -7.11
CA MET A 300 -35.13 21.65 -7.63
C MET A 300 -36.35 21.55 -6.70
N THR A 301 -37.49 21.11 -7.22
CA THR A 301 -38.70 20.85 -6.43
C THR A 301 -39.06 19.36 -6.50
N PHE A 302 -39.80 18.84 -5.51
CA PHE A 302 -40.27 17.46 -5.49
C PHE A 302 -41.11 17.15 -6.73
N GLN A 303 -41.98 18.06 -7.16
CA GLN A 303 -42.77 17.85 -8.38
C GLN A 303 -41.87 17.77 -9.63
N ARG A 304 -40.85 18.64 -9.74
CA ARG A 304 -39.95 18.64 -10.90
C ARG A 304 -39.05 17.41 -10.94
N ALA A 305 -38.55 16.96 -9.80
CA ALA A 305 -37.77 15.71 -9.68
C ALA A 305 -38.61 14.50 -10.13
N PHE A 306 -39.91 14.47 -9.81
CA PHE A 306 -40.81 13.41 -10.29
C PHE A 306 -41.05 13.49 -11.80
N MET A 307 -41.32 14.69 -12.33
CA MET A 307 -41.62 14.88 -13.76
C MET A 307 -40.43 14.60 -14.68
N THR A 308 -39.21 14.81 -14.20
CA THR A 308 -37.96 14.54 -14.95
C THR A 308 -37.51 13.07 -14.87
N GLY A 309 -38.15 12.27 -14.03
CA GLY A 309 -37.82 10.85 -13.81
C GLY A 309 -36.66 10.61 -12.84
N GLU A 310 -36.10 11.66 -12.26
CA GLU A 310 -35.02 11.58 -11.27
C GLU A 310 -35.54 11.08 -9.89
N MET A 311 -36.81 11.33 -9.60
CA MET A 311 -37.52 10.75 -8.45
C MET A 311 -38.62 9.80 -8.93
N THR A 312 -38.66 8.60 -8.35
CA THR A 312 -39.76 7.65 -8.57
C THR A 312 -40.74 7.72 -7.40
N ALA A 313 -42.04 7.78 -7.66
CA ALA A 313 -43.04 7.79 -6.61
C ALA A 313 -44.20 6.82 -6.89
N LYS A 314 -44.78 6.26 -5.82
CA LYS A 314 -45.94 5.37 -5.83
C LYS A 314 -46.93 5.82 -4.78
N GLY A 315 -48.19 6.05 -5.16
CA GLY A 315 -49.25 6.47 -4.24
C GLY A 315 -50.13 7.57 -4.82
N ASN A 316 -50.67 8.42 -3.96
CA ASN A 316 -51.55 9.52 -4.36
C ASN A 316 -50.75 10.72 -4.95
N PHE A 317 -50.56 10.74 -6.27
CA PHE A 317 -49.78 11.79 -6.95
C PHE A 317 -50.29 13.23 -6.78
N LYS A 318 -51.54 13.43 -6.33
CA LYS A 318 -52.05 14.78 -6.07
C LYS A 318 -51.37 15.43 -4.86
N THR A 319 -50.92 14.64 -3.88
CA THR A 319 -50.26 15.14 -2.68
C THR A 319 -48.79 15.47 -2.91
N LEU A 320 -48.16 14.95 -3.98
CA LEU A 320 -46.77 15.27 -4.36
C LEU A 320 -46.55 16.74 -4.67
N ARG A 321 -47.52 17.41 -5.31
CA ARG A 321 -47.47 18.86 -5.53
C ARG A 321 -47.59 19.65 -4.22
N MET A 322 -48.21 19.05 -3.20
CA MET A 322 -48.39 19.68 -1.90
C MET A 322 -47.10 19.68 -1.09
N LEU A 323 -46.18 18.73 -1.32
CA LEU A 323 -44.83 18.72 -0.73
C LEU A 323 -44.09 20.04 -1.01
N ASP A 324 -44.14 20.52 -2.25
CA ASP A 324 -43.53 21.79 -2.66
C ASP A 324 -44.21 23.02 -2.02
N GLN A 325 -45.43 22.88 -1.51
CA GLN A 325 -46.16 23.96 -0.82
C GLN A 325 -45.90 23.97 0.68
N ILE A 326 -45.76 22.80 1.30
CA ILE A 326 -45.48 22.68 2.73
C ILE A 326 -43.99 22.81 3.06
N PHE A 327 -43.10 22.60 2.08
CA PHE A 327 -41.66 22.81 2.21
C PHE A 327 -41.14 23.72 1.07
N PRO A 328 -41.37 25.04 1.14
CA PRO A 328 -40.76 25.99 0.21
C PRO A 328 -39.28 26.18 0.56
N PHE A 329 -38.43 25.43 -0.13
CA PHE A 329 -36.99 25.65 -0.18
C PHE A 329 -36.60 26.62 -1.29
#